data_AF-A0A3B0V3E2-F1
#
_entry.id   AF-A0A3B0V3E2-F1
#
_cell.length_a   1.000
_cell.length_b   1.000
_cell.length_c   1.000
_cell.angle_alpha   90.00
_cell.angle_beta   90.00
_cell.angle_gamma   90.00
#
_symmetry.space_group_name_H-M   'P 1'
#
loop_
_entity.id
_entity.type
_entity.pdbx_description
1 polymer ?
#
loop_
_entity_poly.entity_id
_entity_poly.type
_entity_poly.pdbx_seq_one_letter_code
_entity_poly.pdbx_strand_id
1 'polypeptide(L)'
;MITSHLGELFALLTAFFWTTTSLSFQQATRRSGVLSVNVLRLIIAFIIYALISYFSRGMFLPFDASTHQWIWMSLSGIVGFVFGDYFLLKSYEFISARISMLLMSLSAPIAALISWIFLGESMSFISL
;
A
#
# COMPACT_ATOMS: atom_id res chain seq x y z
N MET A 1 13.68 20.34 18.64
CA MET A 1 13.51 20.96 17.31
C MET A 1 13.30 19.93 16.20
N ILE A 2 14.10 18.84 16.09
CA ILE A 2 13.85 17.79 15.07
C ILE A 2 12.56 17.00 15.34
N THR A 3 12.19 16.79 16.61
CA THR A 3 10.99 16.05 17.02
C THR A 3 9.66 16.71 16.66
N SER A 4 9.61 18.03 16.46
CA SER A 4 8.36 18.76 16.18
C SER A 4 7.87 18.64 14.74
N HIS A 5 8.74 18.30 13.78
CA HIS A 5 8.41 18.21 12.35
C HIS A 5 8.69 16.83 11.73
N LEU A 6 8.82 15.79 12.56
CA LEU A 6 9.05 14.43 12.05
C LEU A 6 7.95 13.96 11.08
N GLY A 7 6.70 14.35 11.35
CA GLY A 7 5.57 14.03 10.46
C GLY A 7 5.74 14.65 9.06
N GLU A 8 6.09 15.92 8.98
CA GLU A 8 6.33 16.62 7.71
C GLU A 8 7.51 16.00 6.94
N LEU A 9 8.59 15.68 7.66
CA LEU A 9 9.75 15.00 7.07
C LEU A 9 9.38 13.62 6.50
N PHE A 10 8.63 12.81 7.26
CA PHE A 10 8.18 11.50 6.78
C PHE A 10 7.20 11.61 5.62
N ALA A 11 6.36 12.64 5.57
CA ALA A 11 5.48 12.90 4.43
C ALA A 11 6.28 13.21 3.16
N LEU A 12 7.30 14.08 3.25
CA LEU A 12 8.18 14.39 2.12
C LEU A 12 8.98 13.18 1.64
N LEU A 13 9.55 12.39 2.58
CA LEU A 13 10.24 11.15 2.25
C LEU A 13 9.30 10.15 1.58
N THR A 14 8.08 10.00 2.10
CA THR A 14 7.07 9.13 1.50
C THR A 14 6.75 9.56 0.08
N ALA A 15 6.53 10.85 -0.17
CA ALA A 15 6.27 11.38 -1.51
C ALA A 15 7.44 11.12 -2.48
N PHE A 16 8.67 11.28 -2.01
CA PHE A 16 9.88 10.98 -2.79
C PHE A 16 9.98 9.50 -3.16
N PHE A 17 9.81 8.60 -2.17
CA PHE A 17 9.85 7.15 -2.41
C PHE A 17 8.70 6.67 -3.29
N TRP A 18 7.49 7.19 -3.11
CA TRP A 18 6.34 6.87 -3.95
C TRP A 18 6.55 7.28 -5.40
N THR A 19 7.07 8.48 -5.63
CA THR A 19 7.37 8.98 -6.98
C THR A 19 8.43 8.11 -7.65
N THR A 20 9.53 7.82 -6.95
CA THR A 20 10.62 6.99 -7.49
C THR A 20 10.11 5.59 -7.81
N THR A 21 9.38 4.98 -6.87
CA THR A 21 8.87 3.61 -6.99
C THR A 21 7.86 3.46 -8.13
N SER A 22 6.94 4.42 -8.29
CA SER A 22 5.95 4.38 -9.38
C SER A 22 6.59 4.46 -10.76
N LEU A 23 7.61 5.32 -10.94
CA LEU A 23 8.38 5.42 -12.19
C LEU A 23 9.19 4.15 -12.47
N SER A 24 9.81 3.56 -11.45
CA SER A 24 10.53 2.29 -11.58
C SER A 24 9.58 1.14 -11.93
N PHE A 25 8.43 1.05 -11.27
CA PHE A 25 7.44 0.00 -11.56
C PHE A 25 6.81 0.16 -12.93
N GLN A 26 6.57 1.37 -13.42
CA GLN A 26 6.13 1.57 -14.81
C GLN A 26 7.11 0.94 -15.81
N GLN A 27 8.41 1.11 -15.61
CA GLN A 27 9.42 0.52 -16.50
C GLN A 27 9.51 -1.00 -16.32
N ALA A 28 9.48 -1.49 -15.08
CA ALA A 28 9.57 -2.91 -14.77
C ALA A 28 8.35 -3.69 -15.32
N THR A 29 7.15 -3.16 -15.12
CA THR A 29 5.89 -3.79 -15.58
C THR A 29 5.81 -3.87 -17.10
N ARG A 30 6.30 -2.85 -17.82
CA ARG A 30 6.41 -2.88 -19.29
C ARG A 30 7.40 -3.91 -19.82
N ARG A 31 8.45 -4.24 -19.06
CA ARG A 31 9.49 -5.21 -19.49
C ARG A 31 9.15 -6.66 -19.12
N SER A 32 8.66 -6.89 -17.91
CA SER A 32 8.51 -8.23 -17.34
C SER A 32 7.05 -8.64 -17.10
N GLY A 33 6.11 -7.75 -17.39
CA GLY A 33 4.68 -7.94 -17.12
C GLY A 33 4.29 -7.64 -15.67
N VAL A 34 3.04 -7.22 -15.47
CA VAL A 34 2.53 -6.84 -14.14
C VAL A 34 2.52 -7.98 -13.14
N LEU A 35 2.08 -9.17 -13.57
CA LEU A 35 1.96 -10.32 -12.66
C LEU A 35 3.33 -10.71 -12.09
N SER A 36 4.34 -10.83 -12.95
CA SER A 36 5.71 -11.18 -12.55
C SER A 36 6.29 -10.17 -11.56
N VAL A 37 6.12 -8.87 -11.84
CA VAL A 37 6.60 -7.79 -10.96
C VAL A 37 5.88 -7.81 -9.62
N ASN A 38 4.55 -8.00 -9.62
CA ASN A 38 3.77 -8.02 -8.38
C ASN A 38 4.11 -9.24 -7.52
N VAL A 39 4.23 -10.43 -8.11
CA VAL A 39 4.62 -11.65 -7.39
C VAL A 39 6.01 -11.50 -6.78
N LEU A 40 6.99 -10.97 -7.54
CA LEU A 40 8.33 -10.72 -7.02
C LEU A 40 8.30 -9.73 -5.84
N ARG A 41 7.52 -8.64 -5.97
CA ARG A 41 7.32 -7.65 -4.91
C ARG A 41 6.78 -8.29 -3.64
N LEU A 42 5.78 -9.18 -3.76
CA LEU A 42 5.17 -9.84 -2.60
C LEU A 42 6.10 -10.87 -1.95
N ILE A 43 6.91 -11.60 -2.73
CA ILE A 43 7.93 -12.51 -2.18
C ILE A 43 8.98 -11.72 -1.38
N ILE A 44 9.47 -10.62 -1.94
CA ILE A 44 10.45 -9.76 -1.26
C ILE A 44 9.84 -9.16 0.01
N ALA A 45 8.61 -8.65 -0.07
CA ALA A 45 7.89 -8.11 1.09
C ALA A 45 7.72 -9.19 2.17
N PHE A 46 7.29 -10.39 1.81
CA PHE A 46 7.14 -11.51 2.74
C PHE A 46 8.44 -11.82 3.49
N ILE A 47 9.58 -11.92 2.78
CA ILE A 47 10.88 -12.18 3.40
C ILE A 47 11.27 -11.05 4.36
N ILE A 48 11.13 -9.79 3.94
CA ILE A 48 11.44 -8.62 4.77
C ILE A 48 10.58 -8.62 6.04
N TYR A 49 9.26 -8.80 5.90
CA TYR A 49 8.35 -8.81 7.05
C TYR A 49 8.57 -10.01 7.96
N ALA A 50 8.91 -11.18 7.42
CA ALA A 50 9.23 -12.36 8.23
C ALA A 50 10.51 -12.17 9.05
N LEU A 51 11.55 -11.56 8.47
CA LEU A 51 12.77 -11.20 9.18
C LEU A 51 12.48 -10.15 10.27
N ILE A 52 11.73 -9.10 9.95
CA ILE A 52 11.33 -8.09 10.94
C ILE A 52 10.54 -8.74 12.09
N SER A 53 9.59 -9.63 11.78
CA SER A 53 8.82 -10.37 12.78
C SER A 53 9.72 -11.25 13.66
N TYR A 54 10.70 -11.92 13.07
CA TYR A 54 11.66 -12.72 13.82
C TYR A 54 12.48 -11.88 14.80
N PHE A 55 13.05 -10.75 14.36
CA PHE A 55 13.87 -9.90 15.24
C PHE A 55 13.06 -9.12 16.27
N SER A 56 11.78 -8.81 16.00
CA SER A 56 10.93 -8.05 16.92
C SER A 56 10.15 -8.92 17.90
N ARG A 57 9.70 -10.10 17.46
CA ARG A 57 8.79 -10.98 18.23
C ARG A 57 9.37 -12.36 18.51
N GLY A 58 10.51 -12.72 17.94
CA GLY A 58 11.09 -14.07 18.01
C GLY A 58 10.37 -15.10 17.15
N MET A 59 9.41 -14.69 16.32
CA MET A 59 8.57 -15.60 15.52
C MET A 59 8.60 -15.21 14.04
N PHE A 60 8.84 -16.19 13.18
CA PHE A 60 8.91 -15.97 11.72
C PHE A 60 7.52 -15.78 11.09
N LEU A 61 6.52 -16.49 11.61
CA LEU A 61 5.12 -16.42 11.20
C LEU A 61 4.24 -16.13 12.42
N PRO A 62 3.10 -15.44 12.24
CA PRO A 62 2.21 -15.07 13.33
C PRO A 62 1.32 -16.27 13.74
N PHE A 63 1.93 -17.31 14.32
CA PHE A 63 1.22 -18.49 14.82
C PHE A 63 0.33 -18.19 16.03
N ASP A 64 0.55 -17.05 16.67
CA ASP A 64 -0.22 -16.56 17.80
C ASP A 64 -1.51 -15.82 17.37
N ALA A 65 -1.70 -15.55 16.08
CA ALA A 65 -2.89 -14.90 15.58
C ALA A 65 -4.11 -15.84 15.59
N SER A 66 -5.24 -15.32 16.05
CA SER A 66 -6.51 -16.05 16.06
C SER A 66 -7.00 -16.37 14.64
N THR A 67 -7.85 -17.39 14.49
CA THR A 67 -8.49 -17.73 13.21
C THR A 67 -9.23 -16.53 12.61
N HIS A 68 -9.85 -15.70 13.44
CA HIS A 68 -10.54 -14.48 12.99
C HIS A 68 -9.57 -13.48 12.33
N GLN A 69 -8.41 -13.24 12.93
CA GLN A 69 -7.38 -12.36 12.36
C GLN A 69 -6.84 -12.92 11.05
N TRP A 70 -6.59 -14.23 10.97
CA TRP A 70 -6.14 -14.87 9.74
C TRP A 70 -7.14 -14.71 8.59
N ILE A 71 -8.43 -14.86 8.86
CA ILE A 71 -9.48 -14.69 7.84
C ILE A 71 -9.47 -13.26 7.31
N TRP A 72 -9.55 -12.24 8.19
CA TRP A 72 -9.60 -10.84 7.76
C TRP A 72 -8.32 -10.35 7.10
N MET A 73 -7.15 -10.76 7.59
CA MET A 73 -5.87 -10.39 6.98
C MET A 73 -5.68 -11.05 5.62
N SER A 74 -6.13 -12.29 5.45
CA SER A 74 -6.07 -12.98 4.16
C SER A 74 -7.01 -12.33 3.15
N LEU A 75 -8.24 -12.02 3.56
CA LEU A 75 -9.22 -11.33 2.70
C LEU A 75 -8.73 -9.94 2.29
N SER A 76 -8.20 -9.17 3.25
CA SER A 76 -7.59 -7.87 2.99
C SER A 76 -6.39 -7.98 2.03
N GLY A 77 -5.53 -8.98 2.22
CA GLY A 77 -4.39 -9.25 1.33
C GLY A 77 -4.83 -9.56 -0.10
N ILE A 78 -5.91 -10.32 -0.30
CA ILE A 78 -6.47 -10.58 -1.62
C ILE A 78 -6.96 -9.28 -2.26
N VAL A 79 -7.75 -8.48 -1.55
CA VAL A 79 -8.30 -7.23 -2.10
C VAL A 79 -7.19 -6.21 -2.39
N GLY A 80 -6.27 -6.00 -1.46
CA GLY A 80 -5.20 -5.01 -1.57
C GLY A 80 -4.06 -5.44 -2.50
N PHE A 81 -3.42 -6.57 -2.20
CA PHE A 81 -2.18 -6.98 -2.87
C PHE A 81 -2.40 -7.77 -4.16
N VAL A 82 -3.56 -8.43 -4.31
CA VAL A 82 -3.89 -9.12 -5.56
C VAL A 82 -4.63 -8.18 -6.48
N PHE A 83 -5.81 -7.71 -6.11
CA PHE A 83 -6.61 -6.85 -7.01
C PHE A 83 -6.09 -5.43 -7.09
N GLY A 84 -5.93 -4.75 -5.94
CA GLY A 84 -5.51 -3.35 -5.89
C GLY A 84 -4.17 -3.12 -6.58
N ASP A 85 -3.13 -3.83 -6.15
CA ASP A 85 -1.79 -3.71 -6.71
C ASP A 85 -1.73 -4.13 -8.19
N TYR A 86 -2.47 -5.18 -8.60
CA TYR A 86 -2.50 -5.57 -10.01
C TYR A 86 -3.10 -4.46 -10.88
N PHE A 87 -4.25 -3.89 -10.49
CA PHE A 87 -4.87 -2.81 -11.25
C PHE A 87 -4.04 -1.53 -11.26
N LEU A 88 -3.38 -1.20 -10.14
CA LEU A 88 -2.47 -0.05 -10.06
C LEU A 88 -1.24 -0.24 -10.97
N LEU A 89 -0.59 -1.39 -10.90
CA LEU A 89 0.57 -1.67 -11.74
C LEU A 89 0.17 -1.79 -13.23
N LYS A 90 -1.04 -2.29 -13.51
CA LYS A 90 -1.60 -2.28 -14.87
C LYS A 90 -1.88 -0.88 -15.38
N SER A 91 -2.39 0.03 -14.56
CA SER A 91 -2.63 1.41 -15.01
C SER A 91 -1.33 2.13 -15.36
N TYR A 92 -0.23 1.83 -14.66
CA TYR A 92 1.10 2.34 -15.02
C TYR A 92 1.54 1.90 -16.42
N GLU A 93 1.20 0.67 -16.84
CA GLU A 93 1.47 0.16 -18.17
C GLU A 93 0.69 0.96 -19.23
N PHE A 94 -0.63 1.12 -19.03
CA PHE A 94 -1.58 1.73 -19.98
C PHE A 94 -1.50 3.26 -20.09
N ILE A 95 -1.60 3.98 -18.96
CA ILE A 95 -1.76 5.44 -18.94
C ILE A 95 -0.57 6.16 -18.28
N SER A 96 0.54 5.45 -18.02
CA SER A 96 1.75 5.91 -17.31
C SER A 96 1.57 6.14 -15.81
N ALA A 97 2.69 6.12 -15.06
CA ALA A 97 2.69 6.36 -13.62
C ALA A 97 2.17 7.76 -13.26
N ARG A 98 2.48 8.78 -14.06
CA ARG A 98 2.10 10.18 -13.79
C ARG A 98 0.57 10.35 -13.69
N ILE A 99 -0.17 9.89 -14.70
CA ILE A 99 -1.63 10.04 -14.75
C ILE A 99 -2.27 9.10 -13.73
N SER A 100 -1.77 7.87 -13.62
CA SER A 100 -2.26 6.91 -12.63
C SER A 100 -2.14 7.44 -11.19
N MET A 101 -1.03 8.12 -10.88
CA MET A 101 -0.81 8.72 -9.56
C MET A 101 -1.70 9.92 -9.29
N LEU A 102 -1.97 10.73 -10.33
CA LEU A 102 -2.96 11.80 -10.24
C LEU A 102 -4.34 11.23 -9.90
N LEU A 103 -4.78 10.17 -10.60
CA LEU A 103 -6.05 9.50 -10.29
C LEU A 103 -6.04 8.85 -8.91
N MET A 104 -4.90 8.29 -8.48
CA MET A 104 -4.77 7.67 -7.17
C MET A 104 -4.95 8.68 -6.03
N SER A 105 -4.77 9.99 -6.26
CA SER A 105 -5.08 11.02 -5.26
C SER A 105 -6.56 11.03 -4.83
N LEU A 106 -7.47 10.49 -5.66
CA LEU A 106 -8.87 10.30 -5.30
C LEU A 106 -9.06 9.21 -4.24
N SER A 107 -8.04 8.42 -3.90
CA SER A 107 -8.14 7.39 -2.87
C SER A 107 -8.51 7.97 -1.51
N ALA A 108 -8.02 9.16 -1.16
CA ALA A 108 -8.32 9.78 0.14
C ALA A 108 -9.81 10.22 0.25
N PRO A 109 -10.39 10.94 -0.74
CA PRO A 109 -11.84 11.17 -0.78
C PRO A 109 -12.68 9.89 -0.78
N ILE A 110 -12.26 8.86 -1.52
CA ILE A 110 -12.98 7.58 -1.56
C ILE A 110 -12.91 6.88 -0.20
N ALA A 111 -11.74 6.85 0.44
CA ALA A 111 -11.57 6.28 1.78
C ALA A 111 -12.42 7.04 2.81
N ALA A 112 -12.44 8.37 2.74
CA ALA A 112 -13.29 9.21 3.58
C ALA A 112 -14.78 8.87 3.44
N LEU A 113 -15.27 8.73 2.21
CA LEU A 113 -16.65 8.35 1.92
C LEU A 113 -16.98 6.94 2.45
N ILE A 114 -16.08 5.98 2.24
CA ILE A 114 -16.25 4.60 2.72
C ILE A 114 -16.28 4.59 4.25
N SER A 115 -15.37 5.31 4.92
CA SER A 115 -15.35 5.42 6.39
C SER A 115 -16.64 6.03 6.93
N TRP A 116 -17.16 7.08 6.29
CA TRP A 116 -18.43 7.69 6.71
C TRP A 116 -19.61 6.71 6.62
N ILE A 117 -19.69 5.94 5.53
CA ILE A 117 -20.80 5.00 5.30
C ILE A 117 -20.69 3.75 6.18
N PHE A 118 -19.50 3.14 6.25
CA PHE A 118 -19.31 1.81 6.85
C PHE A 118 -18.84 1.85 8.30
N LEU A 119 -18.03 2.84 8.68
CA LEU A 119 -17.52 2.99 10.05
C LEU A 119 -18.36 3.99 10.87
N GLY A 120 -19.26 4.75 10.22
CA GLY A 120 -20.08 5.75 10.88
C GLY A 120 -19.28 6.99 11.33
N GLU A 121 -18.08 7.18 10.79
CA GLU A 121 -17.23 8.32 11.12
C GLU A 121 -17.80 9.61 10.52
N SER A 122 -18.28 10.53 11.35
CA SER A 122 -18.77 11.83 10.88
C SER A 122 -17.62 12.80 10.63
N MET A 123 -17.49 13.30 9.41
CA MET A 123 -16.55 14.37 9.09
C MET A 123 -17.15 15.73 9.45
N SER A 124 -16.42 16.53 10.22
CA SER A 124 -16.75 17.94 10.43
C SER A 124 -16.56 18.71 9.13
N PHE A 125 -17.37 19.74 8.88
CA PHE A 125 -17.28 20.58 7.69
C PHE A 125 -15.91 21.28 7.53
N ILE A 126 -15.14 21.41 8.61
CA ILE A 126 -13.77 21.95 8.62
C ILE A 126 -12.70 20.90 8.24
N SER A 127 -13.04 19.62 8.31
CA SER A 127 -12.15 18.49 7.96
C SER A 127 -12.40 17.93 6.55
N LEU A 128 -13.34 18.51 5.80
CA LEU A 128 -13.66 18.19 4.41
C LEU A 128 -12.91 19.15 3.46
#